data_AF-A0A1G8AN11-F1
#
_entry.id   AF-A0A1G8AN11-F1
#
_cell.length_a   1.000
_cell.length_b   1.000
_cell.length_c   1.000
_cell.angle_alpha   90.00
_cell.angle_beta   90.00
_cell.angle_gamma   90.00
#
_symmetry.space_group_name_H-M   'P 1'
#
loop_
_entity.id
_entity.type
_entity.pdbx_description
1 polymer ?
#
loop_
_entity_poly.entity_id
_entity_poly.type
_entity_poly.pdbx_seq_one_letter_code
_entity_poly.pdbx_strand_id
1 'polypeptide(L)' 'MESEIGDFVLRRAEGVYSYQLAVVVDDAWKRITYIVRDADLLYSAPHQIYLQKLLEYAALAIYPCLWL' A
#
# COMPACT_ATOMS: atom_id res chain seq x y z
N MET A 1 6.75 -15.14 -6.65
CA MET A 1 5.66 -14.20 -6.30
C MET A 1 6.10 -12.74 -6.29
N GLU A 2 7.38 -12.42 -6.06
CA GLU A 2 7.89 -11.03 -6.20
C GLU A 2 8.02 -10.56 -7.66
N SER A 3 8.21 -11.49 -8.61
CA SER A 3 8.39 -11.16 -10.03
C SER A 3 7.12 -10.73 -10.77
N GLU A 4 5.94 -10.85 -10.16
CA GLU A 4 4.67 -10.49 -10.81
C GLU A 4 4.23 -9.05 -10.54
N ILE A 5 4.80 -8.42 -9.51
CA ILE A 5 4.39 -7.10 -9.04
C ILE A 5 5.00 -5.98 -9.91
N GLY A 6 6.10 -6.27 -10.59
CA GLY A 6 6.81 -5.35 -11.48
C GLY A 6 7.41 -4.15 -10.75
N ASP A 7 8.35 -3.46 -11.41
CA ASP A 7 8.87 -2.20 -10.90
C ASP A 7 7.82 -1.10 -11.04
N PHE A 8 7.65 -0.30 -9.99
CA PHE A 8 6.69 0.79 -9.97
C PHE A 8 7.33 2.07 -9.42
N VAL A 9 6.81 3.21 -9.86
CA VAL A 9 7.38 4.52 -9.52
C VAL A 9 7.01 4.90 -8.09
N LEU A 10 8.00 5.25 -7.27
CA LEU A 10 7.80 5.76 -5.91
C LEU A 10 7.76 7.29 -5.85
N ARG A 11 8.57 7.95 -6.68
CA ARG A 11 8.64 9.40 -6.82
C ARG A 11 8.90 9.74 -8.27
N ARG A 12 8.08 10.61 -8.84
CA ARG A 12 8.28 11.13 -10.20
C ARG A 12 9.33 12.24 -10.20
N ALA A 13 9.89 12.51 -11.38
CA ALA A 13 10.92 13.53 -11.56
C ALA A 13 10.47 14.94 -11.11
N GLU A 14 9.16 15.22 -11.20
CA GLU A 14 8.58 16.50 -10.79
C GLU A 14 8.46 16.66 -9.26
N GLY A 15 8.91 15.65 -8.49
CA GLY A 15 8.92 15.69 -7.03
C GLY A 15 7.67 15.13 -6.35
N VAL A 16 6.70 14.63 -7.12
CA VAL A 16 5.46 14.06 -6.59
C VAL A 16 5.65 12.59 -6.23
N TYR A 17 5.26 12.22 -5.01
CA TYR A 17 5.26 10.83 -4.53
C TYR A 17 4.06 10.05 -5.09
N SER A 18 4.25 8.75 -5.32
CA SER A 18 3.17 7.89 -5.77
C SER A 18 2.20 7.57 -4.64
N TYR A 19 0.97 7.26 -5.03
CA TYR A 19 -0.08 6.83 -4.11
C TYR A 19 0.35 5.64 -3.23
N GLN A 20 1.07 4.68 -3.82
CA GLN A 20 1.50 3.48 -3.11
C GLN A 20 2.42 3.79 -1.94
N LEU A 21 3.34 4.74 -2.10
CA LEU A 21 4.26 5.14 -1.03
C LEU A 21 3.55 6.00 0.01
N ALA A 22 2.76 6.99 -0.44
CA ALA A 22 2.09 7.93 0.44
C ALA A 22 1.16 7.20 1.44
N VAL A 23 0.34 6.27 0.96
CA VAL A 23 -0.59 5.50 1.80
C VAL A 23 0.18 4.67 2.84
N VAL A 24 1.22 3.95 2.41
CA VAL A 24 1.99 3.07 3.32
C VAL A 24 2.65 3.86 4.45
N VAL A 25 3.25 5.02 4.13
CA VAL A 25 3.92 5.86 5.12
C VAL A 25 2.90 6.50 6.07
N ASP A 26 1.79 7.01 5.54
CA ASP A 26 0.75 7.65 6.35
C ASP A 26 0.06 6.67 7.30
N ASP A 27 -0.24 5.46 6.82
CA ASP A 27 -0.87 4.41 7.64
C ASP A 27 0.06 3.94 8.76
N ALA A 28 1.34 3.75 8.45
CA ALA A 28 2.36 3.40 9.43
C ALA A 28 2.54 4.50 10.49
N TRP A 29 2.58 5.76 10.06
CA TRP A 29 2.72 6.90 10.98
C TRP A 29 1.51 7.03 11.91
N LYS A 30 0.30 6.83 11.38
CA LYS A 30 -0.95 6.86 12.14
C LYS A 30 -1.21 5.58 12.94
N ARG A 31 -0.38 4.55 12.80
CA ARG A 31 -0.54 3.22 13.43
C ARG A 31 -1.91 2.60 13.14
N ILE A 32 -2.37 2.76 11.90
CA ILE A 32 -3.58 2.08 11.44
C ILE A 32 -3.33 0.57 11.50
N THR A 33 -4.37 -0.21 11.82
CA THR A 33 -4.29 -1.68 11.91
C THR A 33 -5.20 -2.37 10.90
N TYR A 34 -6.33 -1.71 10.58
CA TYR A 34 -7.36 -2.22 9.67
C TYR A 34 -7.63 -1.19 8.57
N ILE A 35 -7.49 -1.59 7.31
CA ILE A 35 -7.79 -0.76 6.15
C ILE A 35 -9.05 -1.30 5.49
N VAL A 36 -10.13 -0.53 5.52
CA VAL A 36 -11.36 -0.81 4.78
C VAL A 36 -11.39 0.08 3.55
N ARG A 37 -11.46 -0.51 2.36
CA ARG A 37 -11.43 0.20 1.07
C ARG A 37 -12.26 -0.53 0.03
N ASP A 38 -12.65 0.15 -1.04
CA ASP A 38 -13.37 -0.48 -2.14
C ASP A 38 -12.52 -1.58 -2.81
N ALA A 39 -13.20 -2.54 -3.44
CA ALA A 39 -12.60 -3.72 -4.05
C ALA A 39 -11.73 -3.38 -5.27
N ASP A 40 -12.02 -2.26 -5.93
CA ASP A 40 -11.20 -1.70 -7.03
C ASP A 40 -9.73 -1.45 -6.59
N LEU A 41 -9.52 -1.04 -5.33
CA LEU A 41 -8.21 -0.74 -4.76
C LEU A 41 -7.46 -1.96 -4.24
N LEU A 42 -8.04 -3.17 -4.32
CA LEU A 42 -7.36 -4.41 -3.93
C LEU A 42 -6.15 -4.72 -4.82
N TYR A 43 -6.18 -4.33 -6.10
CA TYR A 43 -5.05 -4.52 -7.01
C TYR A 43 -3.79 -3.74 -6.60
N SER A 44 -3.94 -2.70 -5.78
CA SER A 44 -2.83 -1.93 -5.21
C SER A 44 -2.26 -2.54 -3.92
N ALA A 45 -2.98 -3.47 -3.28
CA ALA A 45 -2.57 -4.07 -2.01
C ALA A 45 -1.21 -4.81 -2.09
N PRO A 46 -0.88 -5.58 -3.15
CA PRO A 46 0.40 -6.26 -3.24
C PRO A 46 1.61 -5.31 -3.21
N HIS A 47 1.54 -4.19 -3.94
CA HIS A 47 2.60 -3.16 -3.95
C HIS A 47 2.79 -2.54 -2.56
N GLN A 48 1.69 -2.25 -1.87
CA GLN A 48 1.70 -1.64 -0.54
C GLN A 48 2.21 -2.60 0.53
N ILE A 49 1.78 -3.86 0.50
CA ILE A 49 2.28 -4.92 1.39
C ILE A 49 3.77 -5.13 1.16
N TYR A 50 4.22 -5.12 -0.09
CA TYR A 50 5.65 -5.23 -0.41
C TYR A 50 6.46 -4.07 0.18
N LEU A 51 6.00 -2.83 0.03
CA LEU A 51 6.63 -1.66 0.66
C LEU A 51 6.62 -1.71 2.18
N GLN A 52 5.52 -2.13 2.80
CA GLN A 52 5.44 -2.30 4.26
C GLN A 52 6.49 -3.28 4.76
N LYS A 53 6.71 -4.39 4.04
CA LYS A 53 7.76 -5.37 4.38
C LYS A 53 9.16 -4.78 4.26
N LEU A 54 9.45 -4.04 3.18
CA LEU A 54 10.77 -3.42 2.97
C LEU A 54 11.07 -2.33 3.99
N LEU A 55 10.06 -1.60 4.45
CA LEU A 55 10.18 -0.53 5.43
C LEU A 55 9.99 -1.01 6.88
N GLU A 56 9.86 -2.32 7.10
CA GLU A 56 9.65 -2.95 8.41
C GLU A 56 8.43 -2.40 9.18
N TYR A 57 7.38 -2.03 8.45
CA TYR A 57 6.11 -1.60 9.03
C TYR A 57 5.22 -2.79 9.39
N ALA A 58 4.37 -2.60 10.40
CA ALA A 58 3.44 -3.63 10.86
C ALA A 58 2.52 -4.08 9.72
N ALA A 59 2.34 -5.40 9.58
CA ALA A 59 1.47 -5.97 8.57
C ALA A 59 0.01 -5.57 8.83
N LEU A 60 -0.59 -4.85 7.89
CA LEU A 60 -1.96 -4.34 8.00
C LEU A 60 -2.97 -5.32 7.40
N ALA A 61 -4.09 -5.49 8.07
CA ALA A 61 -5.19 -6.30 7.55
C ALA A 61 -6.07 -5.43 6.63
N ILE A 62 -6.14 -5.81 5.35
CA ILE A 62 -6.84 -5.06 4.31
C ILE A 62 -8.14 -5.79 3.96
N TYR A 63 -9.28 -5.09 4.08
CA TYR A 63 -10.61 -5.63 3.84
C TYR A 63 -11.31 -4.86 2.72
N PRO A 64 -11.89 -5.57 1.73
CA PRO A 64 -12.76 -4.92 0.76
C PRO A 64 -14.06 -4.46 1.43
N CYS A 65 -14.59 -3.32 0.99
CA CYS A 65 -15.82 -2.74 1.52
C CYS A 65 -17.07 -3.54 1.14
N LEU A 66 -16.96 -4.52 0.23
CA LEU A 66 -18.01 -5.50 -0.11
C LEU A 66 -18.47 -6.37 1.08
N TRP A 67 -17.81 -6.24 2.24
CA TRP A 67 -18.11 -6.97 3.48
C TRP A 67 -18.82 -6.10 4.55
N LEU A 68 -19.25 -4.88 4.21
CA LEU A 68 -20.11 -3.99 5.00
C LEU A 68 -21.43 -3.75 4.27
#